data_AF-A0AAU9R384-F1
#
_entry.id   AF-A0AAU9R384-F1
#
_cell.length_a   1.000
_cell.length_b   1.000
_cell.length_c   1.000
_cell.angle_alpha   90.00
_cell.angle_beta   90.00
_cell.angle_gamma   90.00
#
_symmetry.space_group_name_H-M   'P 1'
#
loop_
_entity.id
_entity.type
_entity.pdbx_description
1 polymer ?
#
loop_
_entity_poly.entity_id
_entity_poly.type
_entity_poly.pdbx_seq_one_letter_code
_entity_poly.pdbx_strand_id
1 'polypeptide(L)'
;MRDVVGELPILVTFRTKNEGGVLELGEDEYLDLVATAVTNRLGDAVDIELFHDEERVKDLVKQAHNYNVVVIMSNHDFEKVPAKDVIEFRLKKMADLGADVPKLACMPHSADDVLTLLSVTNDAHKALANPIITMAMADLGKVSRIAGQVFGSCLSFVLLVRLQHLASCQSRT
;
A
#
# COMPACT_ATOMS: atom_id res chain seq x y z
N MET A 1 3.95 -4.41 -22.77
CA MET A 1 2.91 -4.08 -21.76
C MET A 1 2.22 -2.78 -22.11
N ARG A 2 2.94 -1.68 -22.35
CA ARG A 2 2.37 -0.42 -22.88
C ARG A 2 1.55 -0.60 -24.16
N ASP A 3 2.02 -1.41 -25.09
CA ASP A 3 1.26 -1.71 -26.33
C ASP A 3 -0.11 -2.37 -26.09
N VAL A 4 -0.32 -2.97 -24.90
CA VAL A 4 -1.56 -3.67 -24.53
C VAL A 4 -2.47 -2.80 -23.67
N VAL A 5 -1.90 -2.05 -22.71
CA VAL A 5 -2.68 -1.25 -21.75
C VAL A 5 -2.82 0.23 -22.13
N GLY A 6 -2.11 0.68 -23.17
CA GLY A 6 -2.12 2.06 -23.64
C GLY A 6 -1.66 3.07 -22.58
N GLU A 7 -2.44 4.15 -22.46
CA GLU A 7 -2.20 5.27 -21.54
C GLU A 7 -2.63 5.00 -20.09
N LEU A 8 -3.12 3.79 -19.77
CA LEU A 8 -3.51 3.46 -18.39
C LEU A 8 -2.29 3.52 -17.47
N PRO A 9 -2.40 4.18 -16.30
CA PRO A 9 -1.31 4.17 -15.31
C PRO A 9 -0.97 2.74 -14.84
N ILE A 10 0.32 2.44 -14.75
CA ILE A 10 0.83 1.14 -14.30
C ILE A 10 1.49 1.31 -12.94
N LEU A 11 0.94 0.65 -11.93
CA LEU A 11 1.57 0.45 -10.63
C LEU A 11 2.29 -0.91 -10.62
N VAL A 12 3.60 -0.90 -10.38
CA VAL A 12 4.39 -2.12 -10.18
C VAL A 12 4.46 -2.41 -8.69
N THR A 13 4.08 -3.62 -8.30
CA THR A 13 4.11 -4.06 -6.90
C THR A 13 4.70 -5.45 -6.82
N PHE A 14 5.79 -5.59 -6.08
CA PHE A 14 6.19 -6.87 -5.52
C PHE A 14 5.77 -6.87 -4.06
N ARG A 15 4.92 -7.83 -3.68
CA ARG A 15 4.50 -8.02 -2.29
C ARG A 15 5.31 -9.15 -1.70
N THR A 16 6.05 -8.90 -0.63
CA THR A 16 6.79 -9.95 0.07
C THR A 16 5.81 -10.87 0.80
N LYS A 17 6.22 -12.12 1.06
CA LYS A 17 5.45 -13.07 1.86
C LYS A 17 5.11 -12.56 3.27
N ASN A 18 6.00 -11.76 3.87
CA ASN A 18 5.78 -11.15 5.19
C ASN A 18 4.60 -10.17 5.19
N GLU A 19 4.36 -9.50 4.06
CA GLU A 19 3.19 -8.64 3.85
C GLU A 19 2.11 -9.35 3.00
N GLY A 20 1.99 -10.67 3.07
CA GLY A 20 0.88 -11.43 2.45
C GLY A 20 1.02 -11.72 0.95
N GLY A 21 2.22 -11.53 0.40
CA GLY A 21 2.59 -11.96 -0.94
C GLY A 21 2.90 -13.45 -1.05
N VAL A 22 3.33 -13.87 -2.23
CA VAL A 22 3.54 -15.31 -2.54
C VAL A 22 4.99 -15.73 -2.29
N LEU A 23 5.95 -14.86 -2.62
CA LEU A 23 7.36 -15.18 -2.61
C LEU A 23 8.07 -14.49 -1.45
N GLU A 24 8.95 -15.23 -0.79
CA GLU A 24 9.84 -14.75 0.25
C GLU A 24 11.13 -14.26 -0.40
N LEU A 25 11.53 -13.03 -0.09
CA LEU A 25 12.80 -12.44 -0.51
C LEU A 25 13.49 -11.87 0.72
N GLY A 26 14.82 -11.96 0.74
CA GLY A 26 15.63 -11.19 1.68
C GLY A 26 15.54 -9.68 1.40
N GLU A 27 15.98 -8.86 2.34
CA GLU A 27 15.96 -7.40 2.22
C GLU A 27 16.70 -6.92 0.96
N ASP A 28 17.91 -7.43 0.72
CA ASP A 28 18.71 -7.05 -0.45
C ASP A 28 18.02 -7.41 -1.77
N GLU A 29 17.51 -8.63 -1.87
CA GLU A 29 16.84 -9.12 -3.08
C GLU A 29 15.57 -8.31 -3.38
N TYR A 30 14.81 -7.95 -2.34
CA TYR A 30 13.62 -7.12 -2.49
C TYR A 30 13.98 -5.71 -2.96
N LEU A 31 14.93 -5.04 -2.29
CA LEU A 31 15.31 -3.67 -2.64
C LEU A 31 15.95 -3.58 -4.02
N ASP A 32 16.79 -4.54 -4.40
CA ASP A 32 17.38 -4.62 -5.75
C ASP A 32 16.33 -4.86 -6.83
N LEU A 33 15.32 -5.69 -6.55
CA LEU A 33 14.20 -5.92 -7.47
C LEU A 33 13.38 -4.63 -7.69
N VAL A 34 13.06 -3.91 -6.62
CA VAL A 34 12.32 -2.65 -6.71
C VAL A 34 13.16 -1.58 -7.42
N ALA A 35 14.45 -1.47 -7.12
CA ALA A 35 15.37 -0.57 -7.81
C ALA A 35 15.45 -0.90 -9.32
N THR A 36 15.45 -2.18 -9.68
CA THR A 36 15.40 -2.63 -11.08
C THR A 36 14.10 -2.18 -11.76
N ALA A 37 12.96 -2.30 -11.09
CA ALA A 37 11.67 -1.85 -11.62
C ALA A 37 11.64 -0.33 -11.85
N VAL A 38 12.23 0.44 -10.93
CA VAL A 38 12.36 1.90 -11.00
C VAL A 38 13.27 2.32 -12.16
N THR A 39 14.50 1.80 -12.20
CA THR A 39 15.53 2.21 -13.18
C THR A 39 15.14 1.87 -14.61
N ASN A 40 14.45 0.75 -14.82
CA ASN A 40 13.93 0.36 -16.12
C ASN A 40 12.54 0.96 -16.43
N ARG A 41 11.99 1.78 -15.52
CA ARG A 41 10.69 2.46 -15.65
C ARG A 41 9.57 1.51 -16.08
N LEU A 42 9.46 0.37 -15.39
CA LEU A 42 8.48 -0.68 -15.70
C LEU A 42 7.02 -0.26 -15.46
N GLY A 43 6.79 0.85 -14.75
CA GLY A 43 5.49 1.49 -14.56
C GLY A 43 5.63 2.98 -14.23
N ASP A 44 4.49 3.64 -14.04
CA ASP A 44 4.41 5.05 -13.64
C ASP A 44 4.54 5.22 -12.13
N ALA A 45 4.18 4.17 -11.39
CA ALA A 45 4.30 4.09 -9.95
C ALA A 45 4.92 2.77 -9.50
N VAL A 46 5.55 2.79 -8.34
CA VAL A 46 6.09 1.60 -7.67
C VAL A 46 5.57 1.54 -6.24
N ASP A 47 5.28 0.34 -5.77
CA ASP A 47 4.95 0.08 -4.36
C ASP A 47 6.23 -0.30 -3.59
N ILE A 48 6.51 0.39 -2.49
CA ILE A 48 7.65 0.13 -1.60
C ILE A 48 7.12 -0.18 -0.20
N GLU A 49 7.37 -1.38 0.31
CA GLU A 49 7.10 -1.76 1.70
C GLU A 49 7.88 -0.87 2.69
N LEU A 50 7.20 -0.38 3.73
CA LEU A 50 7.76 0.51 4.75
C LEU A 50 8.82 -0.18 5.62
N PHE A 51 8.62 -1.47 5.95
CA PHE A 51 9.43 -2.19 6.93
C PHE A 51 10.66 -2.85 6.30
N HIS A 52 11.57 -2.02 5.83
CA HIS A 52 12.95 -2.35 5.44
C HIS A 52 13.89 -1.30 6.03
N ASP A 53 15.20 -1.47 5.86
CA ASP A 53 16.18 -0.46 6.30
C ASP A 53 15.81 0.95 5.81
N GLU A 54 15.74 1.90 6.76
CA GLU A 54 15.18 3.23 6.52
C GLU A 54 16.05 4.06 5.56
N GLU A 55 17.37 3.98 5.68
CA GLU A 55 18.28 4.75 4.84
C GLU A 55 18.20 4.27 3.40
N ARG A 56 18.16 2.95 3.21
CA ARG A 56 17.99 2.33 1.89
C ARG A 56 16.64 2.62 1.27
N VAL A 57 15.56 2.59 2.05
CA VAL A 57 14.22 3.01 1.56
C VAL A 57 14.25 4.47 1.12
N LYS A 58 14.84 5.40 1.90
CA LYS A 58 14.97 6.81 1.50
C LYS A 58 15.74 6.97 0.19
N ASP A 59 16.82 6.22 0.01
CA ASP A 59 17.62 6.29 -1.21
C ASP A 59 16.89 5.73 -2.43
N LEU A 60 16.12 4.65 -2.23
CA LEU A 60 15.25 4.10 -3.27
C LEU A 60 14.11 5.05 -3.66
N VAL A 61 13.52 5.77 -2.69
CA VAL A 61 12.53 6.83 -2.94
C VAL A 61 13.15 7.94 -3.78
N LYS A 62 14.34 8.46 -3.40
CA LYS A 62 15.06 9.47 -4.19
C LYS A 62 15.34 8.96 -5.61
N GLN A 63 15.72 7.70 -5.75
CA GLN A 63 15.93 7.08 -7.05
C GLN A 63 14.65 7.05 -7.87
N ALA A 64 13.51 6.64 -7.29
CA ALA A 64 12.21 6.66 -7.97
C ALA A 64 11.87 8.06 -8.49
N HIS A 65 12.02 9.09 -7.65
CA HIS A 65 11.79 10.47 -8.04
C HIS A 65 12.74 10.95 -9.16
N ASN A 66 14.02 10.57 -9.12
CA ASN A 66 14.97 10.89 -10.20
C ASN A 66 14.57 10.27 -11.56
N TYR A 67 13.88 9.13 -11.55
CA TYR A 67 13.36 8.48 -12.75
C TYR A 67 11.91 8.88 -13.09
N ASN A 68 11.35 9.87 -12.38
CA ASN A 68 9.96 10.32 -12.48
C ASN A 68 8.95 9.17 -12.28
N VAL A 69 9.19 8.32 -11.29
CA VAL A 69 8.30 7.24 -10.87
C VAL A 69 7.67 7.61 -9.52
N VAL A 70 6.35 7.51 -9.42
CA VAL A 70 5.58 7.80 -8.21
C VAL A 70 5.76 6.68 -7.19
N VAL A 71 5.94 7.01 -5.91
CA VAL A 71 6.10 6.04 -4.83
C VAL A 71 4.81 5.90 -4.02
N ILE A 72 4.25 4.69 -4.05
CA ILE A 72 3.26 4.25 -3.06
C ILE A 72 4.01 3.49 -1.97
N MET A 73 4.21 4.10 -0.81
CA MET A 73 4.85 3.38 0.29
C MET A 73 3.77 2.66 1.09
N SER A 74 3.95 1.37 1.32
CA SER A 74 2.89 0.52 1.82
C SER A 74 3.26 -0.24 3.09
N ASN A 75 2.24 -0.56 3.88
CA ASN A 75 2.35 -1.54 4.95
C ASN A 75 1.06 -2.37 5.03
N HIS A 76 1.22 -3.67 5.25
CA HIS A 76 0.10 -4.60 5.40
C HIS A 76 0.19 -5.34 6.73
N ASP A 77 -0.91 -5.35 7.48
CA ASP A 77 -1.06 -6.12 8.72
C ASP A 77 -2.15 -7.17 8.51
N PHE A 78 -1.74 -8.41 8.26
CA PHE A 78 -2.66 -9.53 8.03
C PHE A 78 -3.24 -10.12 9.31
N GLU A 79 -2.77 -9.67 10.48
CA GLU A 79 -3.18 -10.22 11.76
C GLU A 79 -4.23 -9.36 12.45
N LYS A 80 -4.18 -8.03 12.33
CA LYS A 80 -5.10 -7.15 13.06
C LYS A 80 -5.19 -5.74 12.47
N VAL A 81 -6.13 -4.95 12.97
CA VAL A 81 -6.06 -3.49 12.90
C VAL A 81 -5.16 -3.00 14.05
N PRO A 82 -4.01 -2.36 13.77
CA PRO A 82 -3.18 -1.78 14.80
C PRO A 82 -3.91 -0.68 15.58
N ALA A 83 -3.38 -0.30 16.74
CA ALA A 83 -3.88 0.84 17.48
C ALA A 83 -3.84 2.12 16.62
N LYS A 84 -4.78 3.04 16.87
CA LYS A 84 -4.96 4.28 16.10
C LYS A 84 -3.66 5.07 15.92
N ASP A 85 -2.96 5.31 17.02
CA ASP A 85 -1.68 6.01 17.06
C ASP A 85 -0.58 5.31 16.24
N VAL A 86 -0.58 3.98 16.21
CA VAL A 86 0.35 3.18 15.38
C VAL A 86 0.04 3.36 13.90
N ILE A 87 -1.23 3.36 13.51
CA ILE A 87 -1.63 3.59 12.11
C ILE A 87 -1.25 5.01 11.67
N GLU A 88 -1.56 6.02 12.49
CA GLU A 88 -1.19 7.42 12.24
C GLU A 88 0.32 7.59 12.13
N PHE A 89 1.08 6.98 13.04
CA PHE A 89 2.53 6.97 13.00
C PHE A 89 3.07 6.37 11.70
N ARG A 90 2.56 5.20 11.28
CA ARG A 90 3.01 4.54 10.04
C ARG A 90 2.73 5.39 8.81
N LEU A 91 1.53 5.98 8.69
CA LEU A 91 1.18 6.85 7.56
C LEU A 91 2.05 8.11 7.52
N LYS A 92 2.26 8.74 8.68
CA LYS A 92 3.15 9.90 8.79
C LYS A 92 4.60 9.53 8.46
N LYS A 93 5.09 8.41 8.97
CA LYS A 93 6.43 7.89 8.68
C LYS A 93 6.63 7.73 7.18
N MET A 94 5.69 7.11 6.46
CA MET A 94 5.75 6.98 5.01
C MET A 94 5.87 8.34 4.31
N ALA A 95 5.08 9.33 4.71
CA ALA A 95 5.17 10.69 4.18
C ALA A 95 6.53 11.34 4.48
N ASP A 96 7.05 11.21 5.71
CA ASP A 96 8.35 11.73 6.13
C ASP A 96 9.52 11.06 5.39
N LEU A 97 9.35 9.80 4.93
CA LEU A 97 10.30 9.08 4.07
C LEU A 97 10.21 9.48 2.59
N GLY A 98 9.28 10.36 2.23
CA GLY A 98 9.12 10.88 0.87
C GLY A 98 8.17 10.07 -0.01
N ALA A 99 7.32 9.21 0.56
CA ALA A 99 6.25 8.58 -0.22
C ALA A 99 5.32 9.63 -0.83
N ASP A 100 4.98 9.48 -2.10
CA ASP A 100 3.96 10.31 -2.73
C ASP A 100 2.57 9.95 -2.16
N VAL A 101 2.34 8.65 -1.93
CA VAL A 101 1.09 8.10 -1.39
C VAL A 101 1.36 7.08 -0.28
N PRO A 102 1.21 7.45 1.00
CA PRO A 102 1.17 6.49 2.10
C PRO A 102 0.00 5.51 1.98
N LYS A 103 0.25 4.22 2.16
CA LYS A 103 -0.73 3.14 2.03
C LYS A 103 -0.71 2.19 3.22
N LEU A 104 -1.87 1.94 3.84
CA LEU A 104 -1.99 0.96 4.92
C LEU A 104 -3.20 0.03 4.71
N ALA A 105 -2.95 -1.28 4.77
CA ALA A 105 -4.00 -2.30 4.75
C ALA A 105 -3.92 -3.16 6.02
N CYS A 106 -5.06 -3.44 6.65
CA CYS A 106 -5.07 -4.20 7.91
C CYS A 106 -6.29 -5.15 8.03
N MET A 107 -6.17 -6.22 8.80
CA MET A 107 -7.21 -7.24 8.98
C MET A 107 -8.16 -6.89 10.13
N PRO A 108 -9.44 -6.58 9.89
CA PRO A 108 -10.42 -6.37 10.96
C PRO A 108 -10.96 -7.70 11.51
N HIS A 109 -11.23 -7.74 12.81
CA HIS A 109 -11.92 -8.83 13.50
C HIS A 109 -13.28 -8.42 14.07
N SER A 110 -13.61 -7.13 14.00
CA SER A 110 -14.85 -6.55 14.50
C SER A 110 -15.29 -5.33 13.68
N ALA A 111 -16.54 -4.90 13.85
CA ALA A 111 -16.99 -3.62 13.28
C ALA A 111 -16.20 -2.43 13.86
N ASP A 112 -15.81 -2.52 15.14
CA ASP A 112 -15.02 -1.48 15.82
C ASP A 112 -13.63 -1.33 15.20
N ASP A 113 -13.03 -2.41 14.71
CA ASP A 113 -11.77 -2.36 13.95
C ASP A 113 -11.93 -1.58 12.63
N VAL A 114 -13.04 -1.81 11.93
CA VAL A 114 -13.36 -1.08 10.68
C VAL A 114 -13.59 0.41 10.99
N LEU A 115 -14.34 0.72 12.05
CA LEU A 115 -14.55 2.09 12.51
C LEU A 115 -13.24 2.76 12.92
N THR A 116 -12.35 2.04 13.59
CA THR A 116 -11.02 2.52 13.97
C THR A 116 -10.23 2.94 12.73
N LEU A 117 -10.14 2.07 11.71
CA LEU A 117 -9.45 2.42 10.48
C LEU A 117 -10.09 3.61 9.76
N LEU A 118 -11.42 3.65 9.64
CA LEU A 118 -12.13 4.76 8.98
C LEU A 118 -11.90 6.09 9.72
N SER A 119 -11.91 6.07 11.06
CA SER A 119 -11.58 7.24 11.87
C SER A 119 -10.16 7.72 11.59
N VAL A 120 -9.18 6.82 11.60
CA VAL A 120 -7.78 7.19 11.32
C VAL A 120 -7.61 7.72 9.90
N THR A 121 -8.31 7.14 8.93
CA THR A 121 -8.28 7.62 7.53
C THR A 121 -8.69 9.07 7.43
N ASN A 122 -9.81 9.43 8.08
CA ASN A 122 -10.31 10.80 8.11
C ASN A 122 -9.40 11.78 8.85
N ASP A 123 -8.76 11.32 9.93
CA ASP A 123 -7.84 12.16 10.70
C ASP A 123 -6.52 12.38 9.92
N ALA A 124 -5.97 11.32 9.34
CA ALA A 124 -4.77 11.37 8.52
C ALA A 124 -4.97 12.20 7.23
N HIS A 125 -6.13 12.10 6.59
CA HIS A 125 -6.47 12.91 5.41
C HIS A 125 -6.45 14.42 5.70
N LYS A 126 -6.82 14.83 6.92
CA LYS A 126 -6.77 16.24 7.35
C LYS A 126 -5.37 16.68 7.76
N ALA A 127 -4.57 15.74 8.29
CA ALA A 127 -3.27 16.04 8.88
C ALA A 127 -2.11 15.99 7.87
N LEU A 128 -2.19 15.12 6.86
CA LEU A 128 -1.15 14.92 5.86
C LEU A 128 -1.45 15.72 4.59
N ALA A 129 -0.41 16.31 3.99
CA ALA A 129 -0.52 16.96 2.69
C ALA A 129 -0.64 15.93 1.55
N ASN A 130 -0.14 14.71 1.77
CA ASN A 130 -0.19 13.62 0.81
C ASN A 130 -1.60 13.04 0.69
N PRO A 131 -2.03 12.63 -0.52
CA PRO A 131 -3.14 11.68 -0.62
C PRO A 131 -2.74 10.36 0.06
N ILE A 132 -3.71 9.68 0.67
CA ILE A 132 -3.47 8.42 1.40
C ILE A 132 -4.36 7.31 0.86
N ILE A 133 -3.90 6.07 1.05
CA ILE A 133 -4.69 4.87 0.78
C ILE A 133 -4.82 4.09 2.08
N THR A 134 -6.04 3.85 2.51
CA THR A 134 -6.31 2.95 3.64
C THR A 134 -7.39 1.95 3.27
N MET A 135 -7.30 0.75 3.83
CA MET A 135 -8.30 -0.29 3.61
C MET A 135 -8.32 -1.36 4.69
N ALA A 136 -9.52 -1.66 5.16
CA ALA A 136 -9.77 -2.84 5.98
C ALA A 136 -9.93 -4.03 5.03
N MET A 137 -9.23 -5.11 5.33
CA MET A 137 -9.24 -6.33 4.54
C MET A 137 -10.48 -7.17 4.83
N ALA A 138 -10.59 -8.28 4.09
CA ALA A 138 -11.70 -9.23 4.15
C ALA A 138 -13.09 -8.63 3.84
N ASP A 139 -14.09 -9.49 3.93
CA ASP A 139 -15.49 -9.14 3.68
C ASP A 139 -16.02 -8.09 4.65
N LEU A 140 -15.58 -8.16 5.92
CA LEU A 140 -15.95 -7.22 6.98
C LEU A 140 -15.49 -5.79 6.65
N GLY A 141 -14.32 -5.64 6.04
CA GLY A 141 -13.72 -4.35 5.69
C GLY A 141 -14.24 -3.71 4.41
N LYS A 142 -15.15 -4.36 3.64
CA LYS A 142 -15.59 -3.87 2.32
C LYS A 142 -16.07 -2.42 2.31
N VAL A 143 -16.73 -1.96 3.37
CA VAL A 143 -17.20 -0.57 3.47
C VAL A 143 -16.05 0.44 3.34
N SER A 144 -14.85 0.12 3.86
CA SER A 144 -13.67 0.99 3.74
C SER A 144 -13.22 1.21 2.29
N ARG A 145 -13.52 0.26 1.40
CA ARG A 145 -13.14 0.30 -0.02
C ARG A 145 -14.10 1.13 -0.88
N ILE A 146 -15.27 1.46 -0.35
CA ILE A 146 -16.32 2.21 -1.06
C ILE A 146 -16.44 3.62 -0.48
N ALA A 147 -16.18 3.78 0.81
CA ALA A 147 -16.34 5.05 1.52
C ALA A 147 -15.13 6.01 1.38
N GLY A 148 -14.21 5.75 0.43
CA GLY A 148 -12.98 6.54 0.25
C GLY A 148 -13.25 8.03 0.04
N GLN A 149 -14.24 8.40 -0.78
CA GLN A 149 -14.62 9.81 -1.01
C GLN A 149 -15.11 10.52 0.27
N VAL A 150 -15.66 9.77 1.23
CA VAL A 150 -16.17 10.33 2.49
C VAL A 150 -15.06 10.49 3.52
N PHE A 151 -14.17 9.51 3.63
CA PHE A 151 -13.16 9.45 4.70
C PHE A 151 -11.75 9.85 4.26
N GLY A 152 -11.47 10.01 2.96
CA GLY A 152 -10.20 10.55 2.45
C GLY A 152 -9.20 9.53 1.90
N SER A 153 -9.60 8.28 1.65
CA SER A 153 -8.78 7.31 0.91
C SER A 153 -8.88 7.59 -0.60
N CYS A 154 -7.75 7.84 -1.26
CA CYS A 154 -7.71 8.33 -2.65
C CYS A 154 -7.82 7.21 -3.71
N LEU A 155 -7.57 5.96 -3.33
CA LEU A 155 -7.60 4.81 -4.23
C LEU A 155 -8.22 3.60 -3.54
N SER A 156 -8.93 2.78 -4.33
CA SER A 156 -9.48 1.51 -3.87
C SER A 156 -9.12 0.40 -4.83
N PHE A 157 -8.79 -0.78 -4.29
CA PHE A 157 -8.38 -1.95 -5.06
C PHE A 157 -9.53 -2.94 -5.20
N VAL A 158 -9.82 -3.32 -6.44
CA VAL A 158 -10.83 -4.33 -6.80
C VAL A 158 -10.21 -5.42 -7.68
N LEU A 159 -10.82 -6.60 -7.65
CA LEU A 159 -10.42 -7.72 -8.49
C LEU A 159 -11.20 -7.70 -9.80
N LEU A 160 -10.50 -7.69 -10.94
CA LEU A 160 -11.13 -7.66 -12.28
C LEU A 160 -11.86 -8.98 -12.61
N VAL A 161 -11.27 -10.13 -12.26
CA VAL A 161 -11.86 -11.46 -12.50
C VAL A 161 -11.64 -12.33 -11.27
N ARG A 162 -12.69 -13.05 -10.85
CA ARG A 162 -12.67 -13.93 -9.68
C ARG A 162 -11.76 -15.13 -9.92
N LEU A 163 -10.48 -15.02 -9.56
CA LEU A 163 -9.54 -16.14 -9.51
C LEU A 163 -9.75 -16.91 -8.20
N GLN A 164 -10.15 -18.18 -8.29
CA GLN A 164 -10.49 -19.02 -7.14
C GLN A 164 -9.35 -19.14 -6.09
N HIS A 165 -8.09 -18.88 -6.46
CA HIS A 165 -6.94 -18.90 -5.53
C HIS A 165 -6.61 -17.56 -4.86
N LEU A 166 -6.82 -16.42 -5.52
CA LEU A 166 -6.55 -15.08 -4.93
C LEU A 166 -7.67 -14.63 -3.99
N ALA A 167 -8.87 -15.21 -4.10
CA ALA A 167 -9.95 -15.02 -3.14
C ALA A 167 -9.45 -15.29 -1.71
N SER A 168 -8.54 -16.24 -1.52
CA SER A 168 -8.03 -16.59 -0.21
C SER A 168 -7.22 -15.46 0.48
N CYS A 169 -6.71 -14.44 -0.24
CA CYS A 169 -6.07 -13.28 0.39
C CYS A 169 -7.08 -12.16 0.75
N GLN A 170 -8.28 -12.18 0.14
CA GLN A 170 -9.40 -11.27 0.47
C GLN A 170 -10.54 -11.96 1.24
N SER A 171 -10.45 -13.25 1.54
CA SER A 171 -11.52 -14.04 2.16
C SER A 171 -11.02 -15.21 3.02
N ARG A 172 -9.74 -15.24 3.45
CA ARG A 172 -9.33 -16.19 4.50
C ARG A 172 -9.90 -15.69 5.82
N THR A 173 -10.91 -16.42 6.27
CA THR A 173 -11.40 -16.56 7.64
C THR A 173 -10.29 -16.70 8.66
#